data_AF-A0A067TCU2-F1
#
_entry.id   AF-A0A067TCU2-F1
#
_cell.length_a   1.000
_cell.length_b   1.000
_cell.length_c   1.000
_cell.angle_alpha   90.00
_cell.angle_beta   90.00
_cell.angle_gamma   90.00
#
_symmetry.space_group_name_H-M   'P 1'
#
loop_
_entity.id
_entity.type
_entity.pdbx_description
1 polymer ?
#
loop_
_entity_poly.entity_id
_entity_poly.type
_entity_poly.pdbx_seq_one_letter_code
_entity_poly.pdbx_strand_id
1 'polypeptide(L)'
;MDPLIQRSLLETLRQGKIPLPDILIQGDVSISTEGSLDIKIGGLASVVCRTNSAGEDVYSVVAQAEDGSYGFELDVTPLKAPISHWGAGGVVQGDLVSPEDVRYYCFVPHCKVSGSIRVSNSQVEVDTNNSLGWYDREFGGGVQKWYTQNTSSVESSWKRVSMQLTNGWYLMAYTLWDVNIYNGDRTIRDKKSMVISPEGTRIQCDDYSFEPLESWTSMHTLNEYGTNISIQALFVKQELRTICSGRGYWKGRVSIVGTMHGEPVNGLGFAEILPAQIFMTFGDYLARNAQLTAVEVSKLYPTRLIDAEHAMNILALQSPDETVAQAADSNHLNPLRFTQDLRLDVLYEHFFAPVRHLINSGGKSWRS
;
A
#
# COMPACT_ATOMS: atom_id res chain seq x y z
N MET A 1 16.14 5.08 12.97
CA MET A 1 16.40 6.20 12.02
C MET A 1 17.86 6.60 12.14
N ASP A 2 18.53 6.82 11.02
CA ASP A 2 19.91 7.32 10.96
C ASP A 2 20.04 8.67 11.72
N PRO A 3 21.05 8.84 12.60
CA PRO A 3 21.22 10.08 13.37
C PRO A 3 21.40 11.35 12.53
N LEU A 4 22.04 11.25 11.36
CA LEU A 4 22.23 12.38 10.45
C LEU A 4 20.90 12.78 9.81
N ILE A 5 20.11 11.81 9.36
CA ILE A 5 18.76 12.05 8.82
C ILE A 5 17.87 12.68 9.89
N GLN A 6 17.90 12.15 11.12
CA GLN A 6 17.14 12.72 12.24
C GLN A 6 17.54 14.17 12.51
N ARG A 7 18.83 14.47 12.53
CA ARG A 7 19.34 15.84 12.74
C ARG A 7 18.87 16.80 11.65
N SER A 8 19.00 16.43 10.37
CA SER A 8 18.54 17.24 9.24
C SER A 8 17.04 17.46 9.24
N LEU A 9 16.27 16.44 9.63
CA LEU A 9 14.82 16.52 9.78
C LEU A 9 14.44 17.52 10.87
N LEU A 10 15.06 17.42 12.05
CA LEU A 10 14.83 18.38 13.15
C LEU A 10 15.22 19.81 12.78
N GLU A 11 16.30 20.00 12.01
CA GLU A 11 16.69 21.31 11.50
C GLU A 11 15.64 21.89 10.54
N THR A 12 15.14 21.08 9.61
CA THR A 12 14.09 21.48 8.66
C THR A 12 12.82 21.89 9.39
N LEU A 13 12.40 21.10 10.38
CA LEU A 13 11.21 21.39 11.20
C LEU A 13 11.39 22.67 12.03
N ARG A 14 12.59 22.95 12.56
CA ARG A 14 12.88 24.20 13.29
C ARG A 14 12.80 25.44 12.40
N GLN A 15 12.99 25.30 11.10
CA GLN A 15 12.78 26.38 10.12
C GLN A 15 11.31 26.56 9.73
N GLY A 16 10.38 25.83 10.35
CA GLY A 16 8.96 25.84 10.00
C GLY A 16 8.66 25.15 8.66
N LYS A 17 9.60 24.36 8.14
CA LYS A 17 9.41 23.59 6.91
C LYS A 17 9.07 22.16 7.27
N ILE A 18 8.07 21.59 6.59
CA ILE A 18 7.71 20.18 6.72
C ILE A 18 8.10 19.45 5.43
N PRO A 19 8.79 18.29 5.53
CA PRO A 19 9.02 17.45 4.37
C PRO A 19 7.69 16.95 3.78
N LEU A 20 7.53 17.13 2.48
CA LEU A 20 6.40 16.58 1.75
C LEU A 20 6.38 15.04 1.86
N PRO A 21 5.20 14.40 1.88
CA PRO A 21 3.88 14.98 1.67
C PRO A 21 3.17 15.46 2.94
N ASP A 22 3.85 15.45 4.10
CA ASP A 22 3.23 15.93 5.34
C ASP A 22 3.01 17.44 5.31
N ILE A 23 1.98 17.88 6.03
CA ILE A 23 1.61 19.29 6.19
C ILE A 23 1.36 19.60 7.67
N LEU A 24 1.46 20.88 8.03
CA LEU A 24 1.00 21.34 9.33
C LEU A 24 -0.52 21.41 9.33
N ILE A 25 -1.15 20.71 10.28
CA ILE A 25 -2.59 20.85 10.51
C ILE A 25 -2.84 22.26 11.03
N GLN A 26 -3.62 23.04 10.27
CA GLN A 26 -4.05 24.38 10.68
C GLN A 26 -5.32 24.30 11.52
N GLY A 27 -5.34 25.03 12.65
CA GLY A 27 -6.46 25.07 13.58
C GLY A 27 -6.41 23.98 14.65
N ASP A 28 -7.43 23.95 15.50
CA ASP A 28 -7.45 23.08 16.67
C ASP A 28 -7.75 21.62 16.29
N VAL A 29 -7.02 20.71 16.95
CA VAL A 29 -7.31 19.27 16.93
C VAL A 29 -8.05 18.93 18.21
N SER A 30 -9.21 18.29 18.08
CA SER A 30 -10.03 17.86 19.22
C SER A 30 -10.56 16.45 19.01
N ILE A 31 -10.62 15.69 20.10
CA ILE A 31 -11.18 14.35 20.13
C ILE A 31 -12.09 14.28 21.36
N SER A 32 -13.34 13.87 21.18
CA SER A 32 -14.21 13.62 22.32
C SER A 32 -13.75 12.37 23.08
N THR A 33 -13.60 12.50 24.40
CA THR A 33 -13.27 11.38 25.29
C THR A 33 -14.52 10.71 25.87
N GLU A 34 -15.69 11.32 25.70
CA GLU A 34 -16.97 10.83 26.22
C GLU A 34 -18.04 10.82 25.12
N GLY A 35 -19.02 9.92 25.25
CA GLY A 35 -20.13 9.82 24.31
C GLY A 35 -19.74 9.26 22.94
N SER A 36 -20.33 9.84 21.89
CA SER A 36 -20.16 9.40 20.51
C SER A 36 -18.79 9.82 19.94
N LEU A 37 -18.34 9.10 18.90
CA LEU A 37 -17.12 9.43 18.19
C LEU A 37 -17.23 10.85 17.59
N ASP A 38 -16.35 11.75 18.01
CA ASP A 38 -16.22 13.09 17.44
C ASP A 38 -14.73 13.43 17.41
N ILE A 39 -14.19 13.49 16.20
CA ILE A 39 -12.79 13.81 15.91
C ILE A 39 -12.80 14.98 14.95
N LYS A 40 -12.03 16.02 15.29
CA LYS A 40 -11.75 17.15 14.41
C LYS A 40 -10.26 17.35 14.29
N ILE A 41 -9.79 17.47 13.05
CA ILE A 41 -8.39 17.64 12.70
C ILE A 41 -8.27 18.99 11.98
N GLY A 42 -8.20 20.07 12.77
CA GLY A 42 -8.11 21.42 12.24
C GLY A 42 -9.29 21.76 11.33
N GLY A 43 -8.99 22.38 10.19
CA GLY A 43 -9.94 22.61 9.08
C GLY A 43 -9.91 21.55 7.97
N LEU A 44 -9.13 20.47 8.14
CA LEU A 44 -8.84 19.53 7.07
C LEU A 44 -9.71 18.29 7.11
N ALA A 45 -10.01 17.77 8.29
CA ALA A 45 -10.79 16.54 8.41
C ALA A 45 -11.62 16.48 9.69
N SER A 46 -12.69 15.70 9.64
CA SER A 46 -13.50 15.35 10.80
C SER A 46 -14.14 13.98 10.64
N VAL A 47 -14.35 13.30 11.77
CA VAL A 47 -15.12 12.06 11.86
C VAL A 47 -16.13 12.22 12.99
N VAL A 48 -17.41 12.24 12.65
CA VAL A 48 -18.49 12.42 13.62
C VAL A 48 -19.50 11.28 13.49
N CYS A 49 -19.81 10.63 14.61
CA CYS A 49 -20.87 9.64 14.70
C CYS A 49 -22.17 10.33 15.14
N ARG A 50 -23.21 10.21 14.33
CA ARG A 50 -24.55 10.72 14.59
C ARG A 50 -25.57 9.60 14.47
N THR A 51 -26.68 9.71 15.19
CA THR A 51 -27.81 8.79 15.01
C THR A 51 -28.80 9.41 14.03
N ASN A 52 -29.17 8.67 12.99
CA ASN A 52 -30.14 9.14 12.00
C ASN A 52 -31.59 9.02 12.52
N SER A 53 -32.56 9.47 11.73
CA SER A 53 -33.99 9.40 12.08
C SER A 53 -34.52 7.97 12.24
N ALA A 54 -33.82 6.97 11.69
CA ALA A 54 -34.14 5.55 11.84
C ALA A 54 -33.52 4.92 13.10
N GLY A 55 -32.75 5.69 13.89
CA GLY A 55 -32.06 5.19 15.07
C GLY A 55 -30.73 4.48 14.78
N GLU A 56 -30.21 4.61 13.56
CA GLU A 56 -28.96 3.97 13.13
C GLU A 56 -27.77 4.92 13.30
N ASP A 57 -26.62 4.38 13.67
CA ASP A 57 -25.37 5.13 13.70
C ASP A 57 -24.86 5.41 12.27
N VAL A 58 -24.52 6.66 12.01
CA VAL A 58 -23.93 7.13 10.76
C VAL A 58 -22.63 7.86 11.08
N TYR A 59 -21.55 7.40 10.49
CA TYR A 59 -20.24 8.03 10.59
C TYR A 59 -20.07 8.99 9.41
N SER A 60 -20.10 10.28 9.69
CA SER A 60 -19.83 11.32 8.71
C SER A 60 -18.33 11.62 8.71
N VAL A 61 -17.68 11.36 7.58
CA VAL A 61 -16.24 11.48 7.39
C VAL A 61 -15.98 12.56 6.34
N VAL A 62 -15.33 13.63 6.76
CA VAL A 62 -14.93 14.73 5.87
C VAL A 62 -13.41 14.78 5.87
N ALA A 63 -12.81 14.89 4.69
CA ALA A 63 -11.39 15.19 4.54
C ALA A 63 -11.14 15.99 3.27
N GLN A 64 -10.22 16.95 3.32
CA GLN A 64 -9.81 17.74 2.16
C GLN A 64 -8.31 18.04 2.17
N ALA A 65 -7.75 18.20 0.98
CA ALA A 65 -6.41 18.73 0.78
C ALA A 65 -6.33 20.19 1.25
N GLU A 66 -5.14 20.63 1.67
CA GLU A 66 -4.90 22.01 2.14
C GLU A 66 -5.23 23.06 1.06
N ASP A 67 -4.91 22.76 -0.19
CA ASP A 67 -5.22 23.61 -1.35
C ASP A 67 -6.66 23.42 -1.88
N GLY A 68 -7.44 22.54 -1.25
CA GLY A 68 -8.79 22.18 -1.66
C GLY A 68 -8.89 21.37 -2.96
N SER A 69 -7.76 21.01 -3.58
CA SER A 69 -7.71 20.35 -4.89
C SER A 69 -8.40 18.99 -4.92
N TYR A 70 -8.45 18.28 -3.79
CA TYR A 70 -9.23 17.06 -3.64
C TYR A 70 -9.79 16.93 -2.22
N GLY A 71 -10.80 16.08 -2.06
CA GLY A 71 -11.42 15.80 -0.78
C GLY A 71 -12.62 14.89 -0.92
N PHE A 72 -13.24 14.55 0.20
CA PHE A 72 -14.46 13.77 0.22
C PHE A 72 -15.28 14.12 1.46
N GLU A 73 -16.59 13.96 1.30
CA GLU A 73 -17.57 13.99 2.38
C GLU A 73 -18.40 12.73 2.21
N LEU A 74 -18.24 11.80 3.14
CA LEU A 74 -18.83 10.47 3.07
C LEU A 74 -19.62 10.17 4.34
N ASP A 75 -20.83 9.67 4.16
CA ASP A 75 -21.59 9.05 5.24
C ASP A 75 -21.44 7.53 5.13
N VAL A 76 -21.03 6.91 6.23
CA VAL A 76 -20.82 5.47 6.35
C VAL A 76 -21.81 4.92 7.38
N THR A 77 -22.76 4.12 6.93
CA THR A 77 -23.79 3.48 7.79
C THR A 77 -23.51 1.99 7.90
N PRO A 78 -23.17 1.46 9.10
CA PRO A 78 -23.01 0.03 9.33
C PRO A 78 -24.27 -0.76 8.94
N LEU A 79 -24.11 -1.81 8.14
CA LEU A 79 -25.22 -2.73 7.79
C LEU A 79 -25.14 -4.07 8.54
N LYS A 80 -24.07 -4.28 9.30
CA LYS A 80 -23.81 -5.48 10.11
C LYS A 80 -23.39 -5.07 11.52
N ALA A 81 -23.64 -5.96 12.47
CA ALA A 81 -23.16 -5.79 13.83
C ALA A 81 -21.62 -5.79 13.86
N PRO A 82 -20.97 -5.01 14.74
CA PRO A 82 -19.52 -5.03 14.92
C PRO A 82 -19.04 -6.44 15.31
N ILE A 83 -17.95 -6.87 14.68
CA ILE A 83 -17.28 -8.12 14.94
C ILE A 83 -16.01 -7.82 15.72
N SER A 84 -15.91 -8.38 16.92
CA SER A 84 -14.68 -8.34 17.70
C SER A 84 -13.58 -9.13 17.01
N HIS A 85 -12.37 -8.56 17.03
CA HIS A 85 -11.16 -9.23 16.58
C HIS A 85 -10.83 -10.47 17.45
N TRP A 86 -9.84 -11.29 17.07
CA TRP A 86 -9.54 -12.60 17.71
C TRP A 86 -9.21 -12.58 19.22
N GLY A 87 -8.99 -11.39 19.79
CA GLY A 87 -8.73 -11.20 21.21
C GLY A 87 -9.91 -11.59 22.12
N ALA A 88 -9.63 -11.96 23.37
CA ALA A 88 -10.68 -12.16 24.38
C ALA A 88 -11.49 -10.87 24.53
N GLY A 89 -12.75 -10.88 24.07
CA GLY A 89 -13.59 -9.67 24.02
C GLY A 89 -13.11 -8.59 23.05
N GLY A 90 -12.28 -8.92 22.04
CA GLY A 90 -11.70 -7.95 21.10
C GLY A 90 -10.37 -7.34 21.54
N VAL A 91 -9.79 -7.81 22.65
CA VAL A 91 -8.53 -7.29 23.20
C VAL A 91 -7.32 -8.02 22.62
N VAL A 92 -6.45 -7.31 21.91
CA VAL A 92 -5.26 -7.83 21.25
C VAL A 92 -3.97 -7.17 21.74
N GLN A 93 -2.87 -7.91 21.67
CA GLN A 93 -1.54 -7.38 21.92
C GLN A 93 -1.13 -6.42 20.79
N GLY A 94 -0.58 -5.27 21.18
CA GLY A 94 -0.06 -4.28 20.28
C GLY A 94 1.32 -4.62 19.69
N ASP A 95 1.80 -3.76 18.80
CA ASP A 95 3.02 -3.99 18.02
C ASP A 95 4.32 -3.59 18.73
N LEU A 96 4.27 -2.80 19.81
CA LEU A 96 5.40 -2.29 20.57
C LEU A 96 5.99 -3.28 21.59
N VAL A 97 5.42 -4.49 21.70
CA VAL A 97 5.91 -5.59 22.55
C VAL A 97 6.18 -5.13 23.99
N SER A 98 5.26 -4.37 24.58
CA SER A 98 5.23 -4.13 26.03
C SER A 98 3.96 -4.75 26.62
N PRO A 99 3.98 -5.22 27.89
CA PRO A 99 2.77 -5.75 28.54
C PRO A 99 1.61 -4.75 28.61
N GLU A 100 1.93 -3.47 28.44
CA GLU A 100 1.02 -2.33 28.53
C GLU A 100 0.44 -1.95 27.15
N ASP A 101 1.03 -2.47 26.07
CA ASP A 101 0.59 -2.23 24.71
C ASP A 101 -0.56 -3.18 24.35
N VAL A 102 -1.74 -2.89 24.90
CA VAL A 102 -2.95 -3.67 24.70
C VAL A 102 -4.00 -2.81 24.00
N ARG A 103 -4.61 -3.35 22.95
CA ARG A 103 -5.55 -2.64 22.07
C ARG A 103 -6.88 -3.35 22.02
N TYR A 104 -7.97 -2.60 22.00
CA TYR A 104 -9.28 -3.12 21.64
C TYR A 104 -9.48 -2.94 20.13
N TYR A 105 -9.93 -3.99 19.44
CA TYR A 105 -10.19 -3.95 18.02
C TYR A 105 -11.52 -4.64 17.68
N CYS A 106 -12.42 -3.89 17.03
CA CYS A 106 -13.57 -4.42 16.31
C CYS A 106 -13.68 -3.84 14.89
N PHE A 107 -14.42 -4.51 14.03
CA PHE A 107 -14.66 -4.05 12.67
C PHE A 107 -16.09 -4.34 12.21
N VAL A 108 -16.54 -3.57 11.22
CA VAL A 108 -17.81 -3.77 10.52
C VAL A 108 -17.47 -4.10 9.06
N PRO A 109 -17.75 -5.35 8.62
CA PRO A 109 -17.28 -5.81 7.32
C PRO A 109 -18.10 -5.28 6.13
N HIS A 110 -19.27 -4.69 6.40
CA HIS A 110 -20.16 -4.17 5.38
C HIS A 110 -20.89 -2.92 5.86
N CYS A 111 -20.60 -1.80 5.22
CA CYS A 111 -21.27 -0.52 5.43
C CYS A 111 -21.82 0.02 4.10
N LYS A 112 -22.97 0.71 4.19
CA LYS A 112 -23.48 1.55 3.11
C LYS A 112 -22.66 2.83 3.07
N VAL A 113 -22.27 3.28 1.87
CA VAL A 113 -21.49 4.51 1.68
C VAL A 113 -22.23 5.44 0.72
N SER A 114 -22.47 6.67 1.16
CA SER A 114 -23.05 7.75 0.37
C SER A 114 -22.26 9.04 0.55
N GLY A 115 -22.53 10.04 -0.29
CA GLY A 115 -21.84 11.33 -0.26
C GLY A 115 -21.10 11.59 -1.55
N SER A 116 -20.03 12.39 -1.49
CA SER A 116 -19.35 12.87 -2.69
C SER A 116 -17.84 12.95 -2.53
N ILE A 117 -17.15 12.85 -3.65
CA ILE A 117 -15.70 12.99 -3.77
C ILE A 117 -15.42 14.18 -4.68
N ARG A 118 -14.55 15.08 -4.24
CA ARG A 118 -14.04 16.19 -5.03
C ARG A 118 -12.65 15.85 -5.56
N VAL A 119 -12.46 15.98 -6.86
CA VAL A 119 -11.14 15.88 -7.51
C VAL A 119 -11.02 17.01 -8.52
N SER A 120 -10.04 17.89 -8.30
CA SER A 120 -9.87 19.15 -9.02
C SER A 120 -11.18 19.97 -9.01
N ASN A 121 -11.71 20.30 -10.18
CA ASN A 121 -12.93 21.09 -10.33
C ASN A 121 -14.20 20.22 -10.45
N SER A 122 -14.09 18.90 -10.26
CA SER A 122 -15.21 17.97 -10.41
C SER A 122 -15.63 17.39 -9.07
N GLN A 123 -16.94 17.39 -8.83
CA GLN A 123 -17.57 16.67 -7.74
C GLN A 123 -18.25 15.43 -8.32
N VAL A 124 -17.98 14.27 -7.73
CA VAL A 124 -18.51 12.98 -8.15
C VAL A 124 -19.30 12.39 -6.99
N GLU A 125 -20.59 12.15 -7.22
CA GLU A 125 -21.45 11.48 -6.25
C GLU A 125 -21.10 9.99 -6.16
N VAL A 126 -21.11 9.45 -4.95
CA VAL A 126 -20.90 8.03 -4.71
C VAL A 126 -22.15 7.26 -5.13
N ASP A 127 -21.98 6.31 -6.06
CA ASP A 127 -23.02 5.33 -6.38
C ASP A 127 -23.24 4.41 -5.18
N THR A 128 -24.23 4.78 -4.38
CA THR A 128 -24.54 4.12 -3.11
C THR A 128 -24.98 2.66 -3.28
N ASN A 129 -25.44 2.28 -4.47
CA ASN A 129 -25.90 0.91 -4.73
C ASN A 129 -24.75 -0.02 -5.11
N ASN A 130 -23.64 0.53 -5.61
CA ASN A 130 -22.48 -0.22 -6.09
C ASN A 130 -21.21 0.08 -5.28
N SER A 131 -21.34 0.78 -4.16
CA SER A 131 -20.26 1.06 -3.21
C SER A 131 -20.24 0.04 -2.07
N LEU A 132 -19.05 -0.21 -1.53
CA LEU A 132 -18.85 -1.07 -0.37
C LEU A 132 -17.99 -0.33 0.65
N GLY A 133 -18.43 -0.31 1.91
CA GLY A 133 -17.67 0.23 3.03
C GLY A 133 -17.17 -0.88 3.96
N TRP A 134 -15.98 -0.68 4.50
CA TRP A 134 -15.41 -1.47 5.59
C TRP A 134 -14.92 -0.50 6.66
N TYR A 135 -15.28 -0.73 7.91
CA TYR A 135 -14.92 0.15 9.02
C TYR A 135 -14.20 -0.62 10.12
N ASP A 136 -12.97 -0.20 10.42
CA ASP A 136 -12.18 -0.71 11.55
C ASP A 136 -12.18 0.32 12.68
N ARG A 137 -12.36 -0.16 13.91
CA ARG A 137 -12.20 0.64 15.12
C ARG A 137 -11.19 0.00 16.05
N GLU A 138 -10.09 0.71 16.26
CA GLU A 138 -9.00 0.30 17.13
C GLU A 138 -8.67 1.43 18.12
N PHE A 139 -8.54 1.12 19.40
CA PHE A 139 -8.12 2.07 20.43
C PHE A 139 -7.39 1.40 21.59
N GLY A 140 -6.60 2.19 22.32
CA GLY A 140 -5.65 1.69 23.31
C GLY A 140 -4.25 1.52 22.72
N GLY A 141 -3.38 0.82 23.43
CA GLY A 141 -1.99 0.61 23.04
C GLY A 141 -1.07 1.79 23.35
N GLY A 142 0.22 1.56 23.15
CA GLY A 142 1.26 2.57 23.27
C GLY A 142 1.31 3.46 22.03
N VAL A 143 1.54 4.76 22.21
CA VAL A 143 1.80 5.68 21.10
C VAL A 143 3.28 5.63 20.74
N GLN A 144 3.59 5.17 19.52
CA GLN A 144 4.95 5.25 19.01
C GLN A 144 5.34 6.72 18.78
N LYS A 145 6.37 7.18 19.49
CA LYS A 145 6.94 8.52 19.30
C LYS A 145 7.96 8.46 18.18
N TRP A 146 7.63 9.03 17.02
CA TRP A 146 8.48 9.03 15.82
C TRP A 146 9.89 9.60 16.07
N TYR A 147 10.03 10.51 17.04
CA TYR A 147 11.28 11.17 17.39
C TYR A 147 12.12 10.39 18.42
N THR A 148 11.55 9.37 19.06
CA THR A 148 12.29 8.52 20.00
C THR A 148 13.10 7.51 19.20
N GLN A 149 14.40 7.44 19.51
CA GLN A 149 15.28 6.46 18.88
C GLN A 149 14.84 5.04 19.27
N ASN A 150 14.41 4.26 18.28
CA ASN A 150 14.23 2.83 18.48
C ASN A 150 15.61 2.18 18.61
N THR A 151 15.91 1.61 19.78
CA THR A 151 17.15 0.87 20.06
C THR A 151 17.01 -0.63 19.80
N SER A 152 15.81 -1.10 19.46
CA SER A 152 15.56 -2.49 19.11
C SER A 152 16.25 -2.86 17.80
N SER A 153 16.88 -4.03 17.77
CA SER A 153 17.36 -4.67 16.53
C SER A 153 16.24 -5.38 15.76
N VAL A 154 15.02 -5.42 16.32
CA VAL A 154 13.85 -6.07 15.76
C VAL A 154 12.76 -5.04 15.49
N GLU A 155 12.18 -5.11 14.30
CA GLU A 155 11.09 -4.25 13.87
C GLU A 155 9.87 -5.07 13.43
N SER A 156 8.69 -4.63 13.87
CA SER A 156 7.42 -5.22 13.48
C SER A 156 7.13 -4.95 12.00
N SER A 157 6.77 -5.98 11.25
CA SER A 157 6.28 -5.89 9.88
C SER A 157 4.98 -6.68 9.76
N TRP A 158 4.00 -6.21 9.00
CA TRP A 158 2.77 -6.97 8.80
C TRP A 158 2.21 -6.86 7.40
N LYS A 159 1.38 -7.85 7.06
CA LYS A 159 0.49 -7.85 5.92
C LYS A 159 -0.89 -8.16 6.45
N ARG A 160 -1.84 -7.30 6.12
CA ARG A 160 -3.26 -7.48 6.46
C ARG A 160 -4.09 -7.33 5.20
N VAL A 161 -5.17 -8.08 5.12
CA VAL A 161 -6.17 -7.94 4.08
C VAL A 161 -7.57 -8.07 4.67
N SER A 162 -8.49 -7.25 4.19
CA SER A 162 -9.91 -7.38 4.39
C SER A 162 -10.61 -7.50 3.03
N MET A 163 -11.60 -8.38 2.93
CA MET A 163 -12.26 -8.72 1.67
C MET A 163 -13.77 -8.83 1.87
N GLN A 164 -14.50 -8.38 0.85
CA GLN A 164 -15.94 -8.54 0.69
C GLN A 164 -16.17 -9.27 -0.63
N LEU A 165 -16.68 -10.50 -0.55
CA LEU A 165 -16.90 -11.37 -1.70
C LEU A 165 -18.31 -11.19 -2.26
N THR A 166 -18.48 -11.40 -3.57
CA THR A 166 -19.76 -11.24 -4.27
C THR A 166 -20.82 -12.23 -3.83
N ASN A 167 -20.43 -13.34 -3.20
CA ASN A 167 -21.34 -14.33 -2.63
C ASN A 167 -21.76 -14.01 -1.17
N GLY A 168 -21.44 -12.80 -0.68
CA GLY A 168 -21.86 -12.30 0.64
C GLY A 168 -20.95 -12.72 1.80
N TRP A 169 -19.86 -13.43 1.52
CA TRP A 169 -18.85 -13.78 2.51
C TRP A 169 -17.85 -12.64 2.72
N TYR A 170 -17.31 -12.54 3.92
CA TYR A 170 -16.25 -11.58 4.26
C TYR A 170 -15.04 -12.32 4.80
N LEU A 171 -13.84 -11.78 4.55
CA LEU A 171 -12.60 -12.36 5.03
C LEU A 171 -11.70 -11.27 5.61
N MET A 172 -11.04 -11.58 6.71
CA MET A 172 -9.91 -10.81 7.22
C MET A 172 -8.76 -11.76 7.53
N ALA A 173 -7.55 -11.40 7.12
CA ALA A 173 -6.34 -12.15 7.44
C ALA A 173 -5.18 -11.20 7.69
N TYR A 174 -4.32 -11.52 8.66
CA TYR A 174 -3.06 -10.82 8.86
C TYR A 174 -1.94 -11.73 9.35
N THR A 175 -0.75 -11.48 8.84
CA THR A 175 0.49 -12.05 9.36
C THR A 175 1.36 -10.91 9.88
N LEU A 176 1.84 -11.05 11.11
CA LEU A 176 2.75 -10.16 11.80
C LEU A 176 4.10 -10.86 11.96
N TRP A 177 5.16 -10.18 11.56
CA TRP A 177 6.53 -10.64 11.64
C TRP A 177 7.36 -9.75 12.57
N ASP A 178 8.26 -10.40 13.28
CA ASP A 178 9.46 -9.80 13.84
C ASP A 178 10.57 -9.89 12.80
N VAL A 179 11.13 -8.74 12.41
CA VAL A 179 12.20 -8.66 11.42
C VAL A 179 13.46 -8.10 12.07
N ASN A 180 14.56 -8.85 12.00
CA ASN A 180 15.87 -8.33 12.39
C ASN A 180 16.38 -7.36 11.32
N ILE A 181 16.61 -6.11 11.69
CA ILE A 181 16.91 -5.02 10.76
C ILE A 181 18.32 -5.08 10.17
N TYR A 182 19.23 -5.89 10.74
CA TYR A 182 20.62 -6.01 10.27
C TYR A 182 20.81 -7.11 9.24
N ASN A 183 20.09 -8.22 9.37
CA ASN A 183 20.23 -9.37 8.47
C ASN A 183 18.95 -9.68 7.66
N GLY A 184 17.82 -9.05 8.01
CA GLY A 184 16.54 -9.25 7.34
C GLY A 184 15.79 -10.52 7.74
N ASP A 185 16.28 -11.29 8.71
CA ASP A 185 15.64 -12.51 9.19
C ASP A 185 14.24 -12.21 9.71
N ARG A 186 13.27 -13.05 9.35
CA ARG A 186 11.86 -12.87 9.70
C ARG A 186 11.35 -14.05 10.50
N THR A 187 10.74 -13.78 11.63
CA THR A 187 10.01 -14.76 12.42
C THR A 187 8.55 -14.36 12.52
N ILE A 188 7.63 -15.29 12.26
CA ILE A 188 6.19 -15.02 12.42
C ILE A 188 5.91 -14.87 13.90
N ARG A 189 5.50 -13.66 14.32
CA ARG A 189 5.06 -13.36 15.68
C ARG A 189 3.62 -13.83 15.88
N ASP A 190 2.77 -13.51 14.91
CA ASP A 190 1.35 -13.87 14.94
C ASP A 190 0.78 -14.01 13.53
N LYS A 191 -0.24 -14.84 13.37
CA LYS A 191 -0.86 -15.16 12.09
C LYS A 191 -2.29 -15.63 12.31
N LYS A 192 -3.26 -14.86 11.82
CA LYS A 192 -4.69 -15.18 11.99
C LYS A 192 -5.49 -14.90 10.74
N SER A 193 -6.54 -15.70 10.54
CA SER A 193 -7.58 -15.41 9.54
C SER A 193 -8.97 -15.79 10.04
N MET A 194 -9.97 -15.12 9.47
CA MET A 194 -11.37 -15.21 9.86
C MET A 194 -12.19 -15.02 8.60
N VAL A 195 -13.11 -15.95 8.40
CA VAL A 195 -14.13 -15.90 7.37
C VAL A 195 -15.48 -15.72 8.06
N ILE A 196 -16.32 -14.86 7.51
CA ILE A 196 -17.64 -14.54 8.04
C ILE A 196 -18.67 -14.90 6.98
N SER A 197 -19.61 -15.77 7.35
CA SER A 197 -20.69 -16.19 6.45
C SER A 197 -21.69 -15.05 6.19
N PRO A 198 -22.51 -15.13 5.14
CA PRO A 198 -23.58 -14.16 4.89
C PRO A 198 -24.52 -13.97 6.10
N GLU A 199 -24.74 -15.05 6.86
CA GLU A 199 -25.54 -15.09 8.10
C GLU A 199 -24.82 -14.49 9.30
N GLY A 200 -23.52 -14.17 9.18
CA GLY A 200 -22.70 -13.60 10.26
C GLY A 200 -21.99 -14.64 11.13
N THR A 201 -21.98 -15.92 10.73
CA THR A 201 -21.23 -16.95 11.46
C THR A 201 -19.74 -16.74 11.26
N ARG A 202 -18.99 -16.76 12.36
CA ARG A 202 -17.54 -16.53 12.38
C ARG A 202 -16.81 -17.87 12.30
N ILE A 203 -15.90 -18.00 11.34
CA ILE A 203 -15.08 -19.19 11.14
C ILE A 203 -13.63 -18.75 11.21
N GLN A 204 -12.90 -19.23 12.23
CA GLN A 204 -11.46 -18.97 12.32
C GLN A 204 -10.70 -20.00 11.50
N CYS A 205 -9.69 -19.55 10.76
CA CYS A 205 -8.80 -20.41 10.01
C CYS A 205 -7.34 -20.05 10.36
N ASP A 206 -6.56 -21.03 10.79
CA ASP A 206 -5.14 -20.83 11.12
C ASP A 206 -4.22 -21.19 9.95
N ASP A 207 -4.75 -21.91 8.94
CA ASP A 207 -4.01 -22.32 7.76
C ASP A 207 -4.35 -21.46 6.54
N TYR A 208 -3.43 -20.57 6.18
CA TYR A 208 -3.48 -19.77 4.96
C TYR A 208 -2.08 -19.26 4.62
N SER A 209 -1.83 -18.82 3.39
CA SER A 209 -0.54 -18.22 3.00
C SER A 209 -0.74 -16.93 2.23
N PHE A 210 0.31 -16.11 2.21
CA PHE A 210 0.39 -14.91 1.39
C PHE A 210 1.54 -15.08 0.40
N GLU A 211 1.21 -15.37 -0.85
CA GLU A 211 2.19 -15.54 -1.92
C GLU A 211 2.15 -14.34 -2.87
N PRO A 212 3.23 -13.53 -2.94
CA PRO A 212 3.32 -12.44 -3.89
C PRO A 212 3.56 -13.00 -5.29
N LEU A 213 3.01 -12.37 -6.33
CA LEU A 213 3.38 -12.69 -7.72
C LEU A 213 3.92 -11.52 -8.48
N GLU A 214 3.47 -10.32 -8.11
CA GLU A 214 4.09 -9.11 -8.61
C GLU A 214 4.62 -8.33 -7.42
N SER A 215 5.78 -7.71 -7.61
CA SER A 215 6.32 -6.78 -6.64
C SER A 215 6.47 -5.41 -7.29
N TRP A 216 6.13 -4.38 -6.52
CA TRP A 216 6.37 -3.00 -6.87
C TRP A 216 7.35 -2.39 -5.87
N THR A 217 8.40 -1.77 -6.38
CA THR A 217 9.35 -1.03 -5.54
C THR A 217 9.07 0.47 -5.62
N SER A 218 8.90 1.11 -4.47
CA SER A 218 8.74 2.56 -4.41
C SER A 218 10.06 3.25 -4.74
N MET A 219 10.04 4.20 -5.68
CA MET A 219 11.19 5.06 -5.96
C MET A 219 11.45 6.10 -4.85
N HIS A 220 10.50 6.28 -3.92
CA HIS A 220 10.62 7.26 -2.85
C HIS A 220 11.22 6.67 -1.57
N THR A 221 10.81 5.44 -1.22
CA THR A 221 11.26 4.78 0.02
C THR A 221 12.17 3.59 -0.23
N LEU A 222 12.24 3.11 -1.49
CA LEU A 222 12.96 1.91 -1.91
C LEU A 222 12.42 0.61 -1.29
N ASN A 223 11.27 0.70 -0.62
CA ASN A 223 10.53 -0.44 -0.11
C ASN A 223 9.91 -1.23 -1.25
N GLU A 224 10.00 -2.54 -1.14
CA GLU A 224 9.39 -3.48 -2.06
C GLU A 224 8.09 -4.02 -1.46
N TYR A 225 7.01 -3.87 -2.22
CA TYR A 225 5.68 -4.32 -1.86
C TYR A 225 5.27 -5.44 -2.80
N GLY A 226 5.19 -6.65 -2.28
CA GLY A 226 4.62 -7.79 -3.02
C GLY A 226 3.09 -7.77 -2.95
N THR A 227 2.43 -7.71 -4.10
CA THR A 227 0.99 -7.94 -4.26
C THR A 227 0.73 -9.43 -4.53
N ASN A 228 -0.30 -10.02 -3.89
CA ASN A 228 -0.57 -11.46 -3.90
C ASN A 228 -1.66 -11.86 -4.93
N ILE A 229 -1.60 -13.06 -5.54
CA ILE A 229 -2.60 -13.51 -6.55
C ILE A 229 -3.88 -13.87 -5.83
N SER A 230 -4.96 -13.72 -6.57
CA SER A 230 -6.34 -13.46 -6.17
C SER A 230 -6.63 -12.02 -5.79
N ILE A 231 -5.67 -11.20 -5.34
CA ILE A 231 -5.92 -9.85 -4.80
C ILE A 231 -5.15 -8.80 -5.63
N GLN A 232 -5.77 -8.29 -6.70
CA GLN A 232 -5.14 -7.35 -7.62
C GLN A 232 -5.29 -5.90 -7.15
N ALA A 233 -4.19 -5.18 -6.97
CA ALA A 233 -4.24 -3.74 -6.74
C ALA A 233 -4.76 -3.02 -8.00
N LEU A 234 -5.69 -2.07 -7.84
CA LEU A 234 -6.22 -1.30 -8.97
C LEU A 234 -5.11 -0.49 -9.68
N PHE A 235 -4.14 0.00 -8.90
CA PHE A 235 -2.85 0.51 -9.37
C PHE A 235 -1.82 0.35 -8.25
N VAL A 236 -0.54 0.23 -8.62
CA VAL A 236 0.52 -0.17 -7.69
C VAL A 236 0.99 0.95 -6.73
N LYS A 237 0.86 2.22 -7.16
CA LYS A 237 1.38 3.40 -6.42
C LYS A 237 0.43 3.88 -5.30
N GLN A 238 0.08 2.99 -4.37
CA GLN A 238 -0.76 3.27 -3.20
C GLN A 238 0.06 3.31 -1.89
N GLU A 239 1.29 3.81 -1.96
CA GLU A 239 2.14 4.02 -0.79
C GLU A 239 1.75 5.31 -0.06
N LEU A 240 1.52 5.18 1.24
CA LEU A 240 1.36 6.28 2.18
C LEU A 240 2.70 6.55 2.87
N ARG A 241 3.09 7.82 2.89
CA ARG A 241 4.33 8.31 3.47
C ARG A 241 3.99 9.41 4.46
N THR A 242 4.41 9.25 5.71
CA THR A 242 4.28 10.27 6.74
C THR A 242 5.43 10.15 7.73
N ILE A 243 5.92 11.27 8.23
CA ILE A 243 6.91 11.36 9.31
C ILE A 243 6.43 10.62 10.56
N CYS A 244 5.12 10.58 10.81
CA CYS A 244 4.52 9.96 11.99
C CYS A 244 4.69 8.44 12.03
N SER A 245 4.73 7.77 10.87
CA SER A 245 4.97 6.32 10.80
C SER A 245 6.46 5.98 10.78
N GLY A 246 7.33 6.95 10.52
CA GLY A 246 8.79 6.75 10.40
C GLY A 246 9.25 5.92 9.20
N ARG A 247 8.31 5.37 8.42
CA ARG A 247 8.53 4.52 7.23
C ARG A 247 7.29 4.54 6.32
N GLY A 248 7.50 4.28 5.03
CA GLY A 248 6.41 4.15 4.06
C GLY A 248 5.65 2.84 4.24
N TYR A 249 4.33 2.89 4.15
CA TYR A 249 3.46 1.71 4.19
C TYR A 249 2.49 1.74 3.02
N TRP A 250 2.14 0.56 2.54
CA TRP A 250 1.21 0.44 1.42
C TRP A 250 -0.17 0.16 1.97
N LYS A 251 -1.16 0.95 1.54
CA LYS A 251 -2.55 0.72 1.87
C LYS A 251 -3.38 0.99 0.63
N GLY A 252 -3.96 -0.06 0.07
CA GLY A 252 -4.60 0.06 -1.23
C GLY A 252 -5.84 -0.78 -1.40
N ARG A 253 -6.72 -0.28 -2.26
CA ARG A 253 -7.87 -1.03 -2.76
C ARG A 253 -7.37 -2.17 -3.64
N VAL A 254 -7.99 -3.32 -3.45
CA VAL A 254 -7.70 -4.54 -4.17
C VAL A 254 -8.97 -5.21 -4.69
N SER A 255 -8.88 -5.88 -5.82
CA SER A 255 -9.93 -6.72 -6.42
C SER A 255 -9.63 -8.18 -6.12
N ILE A 256 -10.63 -8.95 -5.72
CA ILE A 256 -10.50 -10.36 -5.37
C ILE A 256 -11.04 -11.24 -6.51
N VAL A 257 -10.30 -12.30 -6.86
CA VAL A 257 -10.71 -13.35 -7.81
C VAL A 257 -10.22 -14.70 -7.28
N GLY A 258 -11.09 -15.68 -7.12
CA GLY A 258 -10.71 -16.99 -6.63
C GLY A 258 -11.83 -18.01 -6.76
N THR A 259 -11.75 -19.08 -5.95
CA THR A 259 -12.78 -20.12 -5.91
C THR A 259 -13.16 -20.43 -4.46
N MET A 260 -14.46 -20.60 -4.18
CA MET A 260 -14.98 -21.03 -2.89
C MET A 260 -15.88 -22.26 -3.13
N HIS A 261 -15.59 -23.37 -2.47
CA HIS A 261 -16.27 -24.66 -2.68
C HIS A 261 -16.29 -25.13 -4.14
N GLY A 262 -15.24 -24.84 -4.91
CA GLY A 262 -15.12 -25.18 -6.33
C GLY A 262 -15.77 -24.18 -7.28
N GLU A 263 -16.55 -23.22 -6.79
CA GLU A 263 -17.22 -22.20 -7.60
C GLU A 263 -16.40 -20.91 -7.67
N PRO A 264 -16.36 -20.21 -8.82
CA PRO A 264 -15.66 -18.95 -8.94
C PRO A 264 -16.30 -17.87 -8.07
N VAL A 265 -15.45 -17.09 -7.39
CA VAL A 265 -15.87 -15.96 -6.55
C VAL A 265 -15.00 -14.75 -6.84
N ASN A 266 -15.62 -13.58 -6.87
CA ASN A 266 -14.92 -12.31 -7.01
C ASN A 266 -15.21 -11.43 -5.79
N GLY A 267 -14.54 -10.29 -5.67
CA GLY A 267 -14.78 -9.37 -4.57
C GLY A 267 -13.97 -8.09 -4.63
N LEU A 268 -14.12 -7.28 -3.60
CA LEU A 268 -13.33 -6.07 -3.37
C LEU A 268 -12.81 -6.06 -1.94
N GLY A 269 -11.69 -5.38 -1.72
CA GLY A 269 -11.06 -5.35 -0.40
C GLY A 269 -10.01 -4.27 -0.27
N PHE A 270 -9.35 -4.30 0.88
CA PHE A 270 -8.18 -3.49 1.15
C PHE A 270 -7.05 -4.39 1.63
N ALA A 271 -5.84 -4.13 1.14
CA ALA A 271 -4.65 -4.71 1.73
C ALA A 271 -3.79 -3.60 2.34
N GLU A 272 -3.11 -3.95 3.42
CA GLU A 272 -2.17 -3.10 4.12
C GLU A 272 -0.87 -3.87 4.31
N ILE A 273 0.23 -3.24 3.95
CA ILE A 273 1.57 -3.82 4.02
C ILE A 273 2.47 -2.81 4.72
N LEU A 274 2.90 -3.17 5.92
CA LEU A 274 3.95 -2.44 6.63
C LEU A 274 5.25 -3.22 6.56
N PRO A 275 6.22 -2.81 5.72
CA PRO A 275 7.53 -3.45 5.66
C PRO A 275 8.38 -3.05 6.86
N ALA A 276 9.32 -3.93 7.25
CA ALA A 276 10.41 -3.55 8.14
C ALA A 276 11.39 -2.60 7.42
N GLN A 277 11.88 -1.59 8.11
CA GLN A 277 12.86 -0.64 7.62
C GLN A 277 14.27 -1.22 7.82
N ILE A 278 14.70 -2.05 6.87
CA ILE A 278 16.02 -2.72 6.91
C ILE A 278 17.17 -1.80 6.46
N PHE A 279 16.87 -0.65 5.83
CA PHE A 279 17.89 0.33 5.43
C PHE A 279 18.04 1.36 6.54
N MET A 280 18.99 1.08 7.43
CA MET A 280 19.14 1.80 8.70
C MET A 280 20.01 3.05 8.58
N THR A 281 20.95 3.05 7.63
CA THR A 281 21.86 4.17 7.40
C THR A 281 21.66 4.81 6.03
N PHE A 282 22.13 6.05 5.88
CA PHE A 282 22.20 6.70 4.57
C PHE A 282 23.05 5.92 3.56
N GLY A 283 24.11 5.24 4.03
CA GLY A 283 24.95 4.38 3.19
C GLY A 283 24.17 3.17 2.64
N ASP A 284 23.40 2.50 3.50
CA ASP A 284 22.56 1.36 3.09
C ASP A 284 21.49 1.81 2.08
N TYR A 285 20.92 3.00 2.28
CA TYR A 285 19.97 3.60 1.37
C TYR A 285 20.57 3.84 -0.02
N LEU A 286 21.78 4.45 -0.08
CA LEU A 286 22.47 4.66 -1.36
C LEU A 286 22.84 3.34 -2.05
N ALA A 287 23.28 2.34 -1.28
CA ALA A 287 23.57 1.00 -1.80
C ALA A 287 22.32 0.35 -2.40
N ARG A 288 21.18 0.42 -1.70
CA ARG A 288 19.89 -0.07 -2.21
C ARG A 288 19.46 0.68 -3.46
N ASN A 289 19.63 2.00 -3.51
CA ASN A 289 19.31 2.79 -4.69
C ASN A 289 20.14 2.36 -5.91
N ALA A 290 21.44 2.16 -5.72
CA ALA A 290 22.33 1.67 -6.76
C ALA A 290 21.92 0.27 -7.25
N GLN A 291 21.58 -0.64 -6.34
CA GLN A 291 21.10 -1.98 -6.67
C GLN A 291 19.81 -1.93 -7.50
N LEU A 292 18.82 -1.15 -7.06
CA LEU A 292 17.53 -1.01 -7.77
C LEU A 292 17.71 -0.35 -9.13
N THR A 293 18.57 0.67 -9.21
CA THR A 293 18.93 1.30 -10.49
C THR A 293 19.54 0.27 -11.44
N ALA A 294 20.45 -0.60 -10.96
CA ALA A 294 21.02 -1.66 -11.77
C ALA A 294 19.96 -2.66 -12.26
N VAL A 295 18.97 -3.00 -11.42
CA VAL A 295 17.83 -3.85 -11.81
C VAL A 295 16.99 -3.18 -12.89
N GLU A 296 16.57 -1.92 -12.72
CA GLU A 296 15.76 -1.22 -13.72
C GLU A 296 16.52 -0.99 -15.03
N VAL A 297 17.80 -0.63 -14.95
CA VAL A 297 18.67 -0.57 -16.13
C VAL A 297 18.71 -1.93 -16.82
N SER A 298 18.81 -3.04 -16.08
CA SER A 298 18.90 -4.37 -16.70
C SER A 298 17.64 -4.76 -17.48
N LYS A 299 16.49 -4.15 -17.18
CA LYS A 299 15.26 -4.31 -17.97
C LYS A 299 15.34 -3.59 -19.31
N LEU A 300 16.01 -2.44 -19.37
CA LEU A 300 16.21 -1.67 -20.61
C LEU A 300 17.43 -2.14 -21.40
N TYR A 301 18.45 -2.64 -20.69
CA TYR A 301 19.70 -3.13 -21.24
C TYR A 301 19.95 -4.56 -20.73
N PRO A 302 19.27 -5.59 -21.27
CA PRO A 302 19.37 -6.97 -20.81
C PRO A 302 20.77 -7.55 -21.10
N THR A 303 21.16 -8.64 -20.43
CA THR A 303 22.45 -9.32 -20.65
C THR A 303 22.61 -9.95 -22.03
N ARG A 304 21.50 -10.12 -22.75
CA ARG A 304 21.43 -10.57 -24.15
C ARG A 304 20.04 -10.28 -24.69
N LEU A 305 19.94 -10.14 -26.00
CA LEU A 305 18.68 -10.22 -26.73
C LEU A 305 18.39 -11.71 -27.03
N ILE A 306 17.17 -12.16 -26.77
CA ILE A 306 16.83 -13.60 -26.81
C ILE A 306 16.32 -13.98 -28.20
N ASP A 307 15.38 -13.21 -28.70
CA ASP A 307 14.73 -13.38 -29.99
C ASP A 307 14.26 -12.00 -30.51
N ALA A 308 13.68 -12.00 -31.71
CA ALA A 308 13.23 -10.78 -32.37
C ALA A 308 12.09 -10.07 -31.59
N GLU A 309 11.23 -10.80 -30.91
CA GLU A 309 10.12 -10.26 -30.13
C GLU A 309 10.65 -9.58 -28.86
N HIS A 310 11.56 -10.24 -28.14
CA HIS A 310 12.26 -9.65 -27.02
C HIS A 310 13.03 -8.38 -27.44
N ALA A 311 13.74 -8.40 -28.57
CA ALA A 311 14.43 -7.22 -29.08
C ALA A 311 13.47 -6.08 -29.44
N MET A 312 12.31 -6.38 -30.03
CA MET A 312 11.28 -5.40 -30.36
C MET A 312 10.73 -4.72 -29.10
N ASN A 313 10.43 -5.52 -28.07
CA ASN A 313 9.91 -5.03 -26.79
C ASN A 313 10.93 -4.14 -26.08
N ILE A 314 12.21 -4.52 -26.08
CA ILE A 314 13.29 -3.75 -25.44
C ILE A 314 13.57 -2.43 -26.17
N LEU A 315 13.49 -2.43 -27.51
CA LEU A 315 13.66 -1.23 -28.32
C LEU A 315 12.43 -0.30 -28.29
N ALA A 316 11.37 -0.68 -27.57
CA ALA A 316 10.13 0.07 -27.46
C ALA A 316 9.55 0.46 -28.84
N LEU A 317 9.61 -0.45 -29.81
CA LEU A 317 9.10 -0.22 -31.17
C LEU A 317 7.56 -0.20 -31.25
N GLN A 318 6.90 -0.43 -30.12
CA GLN A 318 5.45 -0.26 -29.92
C GLN A 318 5.19 0.40 -28.58
N SER A 319 4.32 1.41 -28.57
CA SER A 319 3.71 1.89 -27.33
C SER A 319 2.45 1.08 -26.99
N PRO A 320 2.10 0.93 -25.69
CA PRO A 320 0.87 0.25 -25.28
C PRO A 320 -0.40 0.84 -25.90
N ASP A 321 -0.43 2.16 -26.12
CA ASP A 321 -1.57 2.88 -26.69
C ASP A 321 -1.77 2.59 -28.19
N GLU A 322 -0.70 2.29 -28.92
CA GLU A 322 -0.76 1.94 -30.35
C GLU A 322 -1.37 0.56 -30.57
N THR A 323 -1.18 -0.40 -29.65
CA THR A 323 -1.75 -1.75 -29.74
C THR A 323 -3.27 -1.78 -29.83
N VAL A 324 -3.95 -0.83 -29.18
CA VAL A 324 -5.43 -0.73 -29.17
C VAL A 324 -5.96 -0.04 -30.44
N ALA A 325 -5.22 0.94 -30.97
CA ALA A 325 -5.56 1.62 -32.22
C ALA A 325 -5.26 0.76 -33.46
N GLN A 326 -4.25 -0.10 -33.39
CA GLN A 326 -3.74 -0.94 -34.49
C GLN A 326 -4.69 -2.08 -34.90
N ALA A 327 -5.62 -2.50 -34.06
CA ALA A 327 -6.59 -3.54 -34.40
C ALA A 327 -7.63 -3.11 -35.46
N ALA A 328 -7.70 -1.82 -35.80
CA ALA A 328 -8.71 -1.24 -36.68
C ALA A 328 -8.20 -0.78 -38.07
N ASP A 329 -6.89 -0.76 -38.34
CA ASP A 329 -6.32 -0.25 -39.59
C ASP A 329 -5.49 -1.31 -40.35
N SER A 330 -5.95 -1.68 -41.54
CA SER A 330 -5.34 -2.74 -42.38
C SER A 330 -4.00 -2.33 -43.02
N ASN A 331 -3.58 -1.07 -42.91
CA ASN A 331 -2.32 -0.57 -43.47
C ASN A 331 -1.15 -0.52 -42.47
N HIS A 332 -1.33 -1.00 -41.25
CA HIS A 332 -0.27 -0.95 -40.24
C HIS A 332 0.77 -2.08 -40.43
N LEU A 333 2.05 -1.71 -40.52
CA LEU A 333 3.15 -2.68 -40.58
C LEU A 333 3.35 -3.34 -39.21
N ASN A 334 3.49 -4.67 -39.18
CA ASN A 334 3.82 -5.42 -37.96
C ASN A 334 5.22 -5.02 -37.46
N PRO A 335 5.36 -4.45 -36.25
CA PRO A 335 6.64 -3.97 -35.74
C PRO A 335 7.70 -5.05 -35.54
N LEU A 336 7.30 -6.33 -35.42
CA LEU A 336 8.22 -7.46 -35.38
C LEU A 336 9.10 -7.53 -36.64
N ARG A 337 8.62 -7.00 -37.76
CA ARG A 337 9.38 -6.94 -39.02
C ARG A 337 10.69 -6.16 -38.88
N PHE A 338 10.77 -5.18 -37.97
CA PHE A 338 11.98 -4.39 -37.78
C PHE A 338 13.07 -5.16 -37.03
N THR A 339 12.74 -6.28 -36.38
CA THR A 339 13.68 -7.08 -35.59
C THR A 339 13.83 -8.52 -36.07
N GLN A 340 12.91 -9.04 -36.90
CA GLN A 340 12.91 -10.43 -37.36
C GLN A 340 14.21 -10.84 -38.09
N ASP A 341 14.79 -9.93 -38.88
CA ASP A 341 15.97 -10.18 -39.71
C ASP A 341 17.25 -9.57 -39.11
N LEU A 342 17.17 -9.00 -37.91
CA LEU A 342 18.33 -8.40 -37.24
C LEU A 342 19.25 -9.46 -36.65
N ARG A 343 20.56 -9.23 -36.84
CA ARG A 343 21.61 -9.93 -36.10
C ARG A 343 21.64 -9.41 -34.66
N LEU A 344 20.89 -10.09 -33.79
CA LEU A 344 20.71 -9.70 -32.39
C LEU A 344 22.03 -9.66 -31.61
N ASP A 345 22.99 -10.50 -31.96
CA ASP A 345 24.35 -10.50 -31.43
C ASP A 345 25.08 -9.19 -31.76
N VAL A 346 25.04 -8.76 -33.02
CA VAL A 346 25.66 -7.51 -33.48
C VAL A 346 24.95 -6.29 -32.85
N LEU A 347 23.63 -6.30 -32.83
CA LEU A 347 22.83 -5.26 -32.17
C LEU A 347 23.21 -5.15 -30.69
N TYR A 348 23.31 -6.29 -29.99
CA TYR A 348 23.70 -6.34 -28.60
C TYR A 348 25.12 -5.79 -28.39
N GLU A 349 26.10 -6.28 -29.15
CA GLU A 349 27.51 -5.88 -29.03
C GLU A 349 27.71 -4.37 -29.21
N HIS A 350 26.97 -3.73 -30.12
CA HIS A 350 27.17 -2.32 -30.44
C HIS A 350 26.32 -1.36 -29.62
N PHE A 351 25.10 -1.73 -29.23
CA PHE A 351 24.16 -0.81 -28.58
C PHE A 351 23.93 -1.12 -27.09
N PHE A 352 24.08 -2.38 -26.68
CA PHE A 352 23.76 -2.81 -25.32
C PHE A 352 25.02 -3.07 -24.48
N ALA A 353 26.00 -3.78 -25.02
CA ALA A 353 27.22 -4.15 -24.31
C ALA A 353 28.02 -2.94 -23.78
N PRO A 354 28.17 -1.81 -24.50
CA PRO A 354 28.91 -0.65 -24.00
C PRO A 354 28.24 0.00 -22.78
N VAL A 355 26.91 0.17 -22.83
CA VAL A 355 26.14 0.74 -21.72
C VAL A 355 26.20 -0.20 -20.51
N ARG A 356 26.05 -1.51 -20.73
CA ARG A 356 26.21 -2.51 -19.67
C ARG A 356 27.60 -2.53 -19.06
N HIS A 357 28.65 -2.37 -19.86
CA HIS A 357 30.02 -2.28 -19.36
C HIS A 357 30.15 -1.12 -18.36
N LEU A 358 29.66 0.07 -18.71
CA LEU A 358 29.68 1.24 -17.81
C LEU A 358 28.93 1.02 -16.50
N ILE A 359 27.76 0.37 -16.58
CA ILE A 359 26.87 0.20 -15.43
C ILE A 359 27.35 -0.94 -14.51
N ASN A 360 27.79 -2.06 -15.08
CA ASN A 360 28.31 -3.20 -14.30
C ASN A 360 29.63 -2.85 -13.60
N SER A 361 30.41 -1.91 -14.13
CA SER A 361 31.60 -1.37 -13.47
C SER A 361 31.29 -0.38 -12.33
N GLY A 362 30.01 -0.18 -11.98
CA GLY A 362 29.59 0.66 -10.87
C GLY A 362 29.88 2.14 -11.08
N GLY A 363 29.93 2.60 -12.34
CA GLY A 363 30.21 4.01 -12.66
C GLY A 363 31.64 4.47 -12.33
N LYS A 364 32.57 3.55 -12.00
CA LYS A 364 34.00 3.86 -11.88
C LYS A 364 34.58 4.10 -13.26
N SER A 365 34.35 5.30 -13.79
CA SER A 365 34.96 5.75 -15.04
C SER A 365 36.29 6.42 -14.75
N TRP A 366 37.36 5.80 -15.27
CA TRP A 366 38.69 6.33 -15.59
C TRP A 366 39.50 7.15 -14.57
N ARG A 367 38.97 7.41 -13.37
CA ARG A 367 39.70 7.98 -12.22
C ARG A 367 39.20 7.35 -10.92
N SER A 368 39.48 6.06 -10.75
CA SER A 368 39.46 5.39 -9.45
C SER A 368 40.76 4.63 -9.28
#